data_AF-A0A9P7NIH6-F1
#
_entry.id   AF-A0A9P7NIH6-F1
#
_cell.length_a   1.000
_cell.length_b   1.000
_cell.length_c   1.000
_cell.angle_alpha   90.00
_cell.angle_beta   90.00
_cell.angle_gamma   90.00
#
_symmetry.space_group_name_H-M   'P 1'
#
loop_
_entity.id
_entity.type
_entity.pdbx_description
1 polymer ?
#
loop_
_entity_poly.entity_id
_entity_poly.type
_entity_poly.pdbx_seq_one_letter_code
_entity_poly.pdbx_strand_id
1 'polypeptide(L)'
;MVASSNFGNVFSILAAAAWLPFTPMDSIQLLAQNLLYDISQIAIPWDSVDPEYLKTPKSWKTWDLLRFVVVLGPTSSVIDILTFTLNWFYYGVKTADNEEAVRLAQTHWFLQGLLTQTLIVHLLRTAKLPFIQSRAAVPLALSTGAIMVIGFVITWIPPIQHALNFAQPSPTFVGFLVAELLLYCVEVQIVKMIYIKIFKTWL
;
A
#
# COMPACT_ATOMS: atom_id res chain seq x y z
N MET A 1 11.37 -0.55 -4.02
CA MET A 1 10.04 -0.67 -3.39
C MET A 1 9.56 0.65 -2.79
N VAL A 2 10.28 1.23 -1.81
CA VAL A 2 9.92 2.52 -1.16
C VAL A 2 9.61 3.66 -2.14
N ALA A 3 10.47 3.88 -3.15
CA ALA A 3 10.24 4.94 -4.15
C ALA A 3 8.94 4.77 -4.95
N SER A 4 8.54 3.53 -5.24
CA SER A 4 7.29 3.24 -5.96
C SER A 4 6.07 3.50 -5.10
N SER A 5 6.13 3.13 -3.81
CA SER A 5 5.08 3.38 -2.83
C SER A 5 4.82 4.88 -2.63
N ASN A 6 5.89 5.64 -2.42
CA ASN A 6 5.80 7.09 -2.25
C ASN A 6 5.31 7.80 -3.51
N PHE A 7 5.74 7.35 -4.70
CA PHE A 7 5.23 7.89 -5.96
C PHE A 7 3.72 7.65 -6.12
N GLY A 8 3.26 6.42 -5.84
CA GLY A 8 1.84 6.07 -5.86
C GLY A 8 1.03 6.94 -4.89
N ASN A 9 1.50 7.12 -3.66
CA ASN A 9 0.83 7.96 -2.66
C ASN A 9 0.67 9.42 -3.15
N VAL A 10 1.73 10.01 -3.71
CA VAL A 10 1.67 11.37 -4.28
C VAL A 10 0.68 11.44 -5.44
N PHE A 11 0.64 10.42 -6.32
CA PHE A 11 -0.31 10.36 -7.41
C PHE A 11 -1.76 10.25 -6.91
N SER A 12 -1.99 9.45 -5.86
CA SER A 12 -3.30 9.31 -5.21
C SER A 12 -3.76 10.60 -4.54
N ILE A 13 -2.85 11.33 -3.88
CA ILE A 13 -3.14 12.67 -3.33
C ILE A 13 -3.50 13.65 -4.45
N LEU A 14 -2.81 13.60 -5.58
CA LEU A 14 -3.12 14.45 -6.73
C LEU A 14 -4.51 14.14 -7.32
N ALA A 15 -4.85 12.86 -7.46
CA ALA A 15 -6.17 12.43 -7.91
C ALA A 15 -7.27 12.84 -6.92
N ALA A 16 -7.03 12.68 -5.61
CA ALA A 16 -7.92 13.13 -4.56
C ALA A 16 -8.12 14.64 -4.59
N ALA A 17 -7.05 15.43 -4.72
CA ALA A 17 -7.14 16.89 -4.74
C ALA A 17 -7.92 17.44 -5.95
N ALA A 18 -8.01 16.67 -7.05
CA ALA A 18 -8.82 17.04 -8.21
C ALA A 18 -10.33 16.88 -7.97
N TRP A 19 -10.76 16.08 -6.97
CA TRP A 19 -12.16 15.69 -6.81
C TRP A 19 -12.72 15.87 -5.39
N LEU A 20 -11.94 15.56 -4.34
CA LEU A 20 -12.37 15.64 -2.95
C LEU A 20 -12.30 17.09 -2.44
N PRO A 21 -13.33 17.57 -1.72
CA PRO A 21 -13.35 18.90 -1.11
C PRO A 21 -12.58 18.97 0.22
N PHE A 22 -11.91 17.89 0.62
CA PHE A 22 -11.16 17.76 1.86
C PHE A 22 -9.84 17.00 1.61
N THR A 23 -8.92 17.06 2.58
CA THR A 23 -7.64 16.36 2.49
C THR A 23 -7.82 14.84 2.70
N PRO A 24 -7.33 14.00 1.78
CA PRO A 24 -7.60 12.56 1.82
C PRO A 24 -6.99 11.86 3.05
N MET A 25 -5.87 12.36 3.58
CA MET A 25 -5.25 11.91 4.83
C MET A 25 -4.57 13.08 5.52
N ASP A 26 -4.60 13.08 6.86
CA ASP A 26 -3.88 14.07 7.66
C ASP A 26 -2.37 13.84 7.59
N SER A 27 -1.57 14.91 7.70
CA SER A 27 -0.11 14.79 7.68
C SER A 27 0.44 13.90 8.81
N ILE A 28 -0.21 13.91 9.98
CA ILE A 28 0.18 13.04 11.11
C ILE A 28 -0.10 11.55 10.81
N GLN A 29 -1.18 11.27 10.10
CA GLN A 29 -1.54 9.91 9.68
C GLN A 29 -0.59 9.41 8.59
N LEU A 30 -0.24 10.27 7.62
CA LEU A 30 0.77 9.98 6.61
C LEU A 30 2.14 9.69 7.24
N LEU A 31 2.53 10.47 8.26
CA LEU A 31 3.77 10.25 9.00
C LEU A 31 3.73 8.90 9.74
N ALA A 32 2.64 8.61 10.45
CA ALA A 32 2.45 7.35 11.15
C ALA A 32 2.49 6.15 10.18
N GLN A 33 1.84 6.28 9.01
CA GLN A 33 1.82 5.25 7.97
C GLN A 33 3.22 4.94 7.46
N ASN A 34 3.98 5.99 7.08
CA ASN A 34 5.35 5.82 6.59
C ASN A 34 6.28 5.24 7.66
N LEU A 35 6.16 5.70 8.91
CA LEU A 35 6.98 5.17 10.00
C LEU A 35 6.72 3.68 10.25
N LEU A 36 5.44 3.28 10.33
CA LEU A 36 5.05 1.88 10.48
C LEU A 36 5.56 1.02 9.32
N TYR A 37 5.39 1.53 8.10
CA TYR A 37 5.88 0.87 6.89
C TYR A 37 7.41 0.71 6.93
N ASP A 38 8.17 1.75 7.24
CA ASP A 38 9.64 1.70 7.27
C ASP A 38 10.15 0.73 8.34
N ILE A 39 9.50 0.69 9.51
CA ILE A 39 9.80 -0.31 10.56
C ILE A 39 9.61 -1.74 10.02
N SER A 40 8.55 -1.98 9.24
CA SER A 40 8.35 -3.30 8.61
C SER A 40 9.47 -3.67 7.64
N GLN A 41 10.13 -2.68 7.03
CA GLN A 41 11.20 -2.90 6.05
C GLN A 41 12.58 -3.12 6.66
N ILE A 42 12.74 -2.95 7.98
CA ILE A 42 14.00 -3.27 8.67
C ILE A 42 14.36 -4.75 8.44
N ALA A 43 13.37 -5.62 8.24
CA ALA A 43 13.60 -7.05 8.01
C ALA A 43 14.05 -7.42 6.58
N ILE A 44 14.02 -6.49 5.60
CA ILE A 44 14.42 -6.75 4.20
C ILE A 44 15.84 -7.37 4.10
N PRO A 45 16.88 -6.91 4.83
CA PRO A 45 18.22 -7.47 4.71
C PRO A 45 18.33 -8.93 5.12
N TRP A 46 17.39 -9.43 5.93
CA TRP A 46 17.31 -10.84 6.33
C TRP A 46 16.52 -11.69 5.32
N ASP A 47 16.06 -11.11 4.22
CA ASP A 47 15.30 -11.80 3.21
C ASP A 47 16.21 -12.56 2.23
N SER A 48 15.75 -13.73 1.78
CA SER A 48 16.54 -14.56 0.87
C SER A 48 16.36 -14.15 -0.59
N VAL A 49 17.46 -14.04 -1.32
CA VAL A 49 17.42 -13.79 -2.76
C VAL A 49 17.25 -15.13 -3.50
N ASP A 50 16.43 -15.14 -4.56
CA ASP A 50 16.19 -16.35 -5.34
C ASP A 50 17.51 -16.86 -5.97
N PRO A 51 17.82 -18.17 -5.91
CA PRO A 51 19.09 -18.71 -6.43
C PRO A 51 19.34 -18.41 -7.90
N GLU A 52 18.29 -18.33 -8.73
CA GLU A 52 18.42 -18.00 -10.15
C GLU A 52 18.88 -16.55 -10.38
N TYR A 53 18.57 -15.64 -9.46
CA TYR A 53 19.01 -14.25 -9.53
C TYR A 53 20.52 -14.13 -9.33
N LEU A 54 21.11 -15.01 -8.51
CA LEU A 54 22.53 -15.04 -8.19
C LEU A 54 23.41 -15.65 -9.31
N LYS A 55 22.81 -16.27 -10.34
CA LYS A 55 23.56 -16.97 -11.41
C LYS A 55 24.28 -16.04 -12.38
N THR A 56 23.89 -14.77 -12.44
CA THR A 56 24.46 -13.80 -13.39
C THR A 56 24.73 -12.46 -12.70
N PRO A 57 25.87 -11.81 -12.94
CA PRO A 57 26.10 -10.45 -12.45
C PRO A 57 25.06 -9.49 -13.01
N LYS A 58 24.46 -8.65 -12.15
CA LYS A 58 23.44 -7.67 -12.53
C LYS A 58 24.03 -6.27 -12.57
N SER A 59 23.85 -5.55 -13.67
CA SER A 59 24.21 -4.13 -13.77
C SER A 59 23.03 -3.28 -13.32
N TRP A 60 23.22 -2.39 -12.35
CA TRP A 60 22.21 -1.39 -12.00
C TRP A 60 22.10 -0.36 -13.11
N LYS A 61 20.94 -0.31 -13.77
CA LYS A 61 20.60 0.72 -14.76
C LYS A 61 19.52 1.61 -14.19
N THR A 62 19.82 2.88 -14.00
CA THR A 62 18.87 3.88 -13.48
C THR A 62 17.57 3.93 -14.28
N TRP A 63 17.66 3.69 -15.59
CA TRP A 63 16.49 3.64 -16.48
C TRP A 63 15.53 2.48 -16.17
N ASP A 64 16.05 1.31 -15.80
CA ASP A 64 15.20 0.16 -15.49
C ASP A 64 14.50 0.35 -14.13
N LEU A 65 15.18 1.00 -13.17
CA LEU A 65 14.56 1.44 -11.92
C LEU A 65 13.46 2.49 -12.15
N LEU A 66 13.69 3.48 -13.02
CA LEU A 66 12.69 4.49 -13.34
C LEU A 66 11.46 3.88 -14.01
N ARG A 67 11.65 2.98 -14.99
CA ARG A 67 10.55 2.25 -15.63
C ARG A 67 9.73 1.47 -14.62
N PHE A 68 10.40 0.80 -13.69
CA PHE A 68 9.74 0.05 -12.63
C PHE A 68 8.85 0.96 -11.76
N VAL A 69 9.38 2.11 -11.31
CA VAL A 69 8.62 3.07 -10.49
C VAL A 69 7.44 3.66 -11.26
N VAL A 70 7.62 4.02 -12.53
CA VAL A 70 6.56 4.63 -13.35
C VAL A 70 5.45 3.63 -13.70
N VAL A 71 5.76 2.34 -13.87
CA VAL A 71 4.76 1.33 -14.19
C VAL A 71 4.02 0.84 -12.94
N LEU A 72 4.74 0.57 -11.86
CA LEU A 72 4.15 -0.02 -10.65
C LEU A 72 3.66 1.00 -9.62
N GLY A 73 4.17 2.23 -9.66
CA GLY A 73 3.74 3.32 -8.78
C GLY A 73 2.24 3.63 -8.95
N PRO A 74 1.75 3.90 -10.17
CA PRO A 74 0.32 4.17 -10.40
C PRO A 74 -0.60 3.00 -10.09
N THR A 75 -0.10 1.77 -10.02
CA THR A 75 -0.90 0.57 -9.74
C THR A 75 -1.53 0.64 -8.35
N SER A 76 -0.82 1.12 -7.32
CA SER A 76 -1.45 1.28 -6.01
C SER A 76 -2.55 2.35 -6.00
N SER A 77 -2.40 3.38 -6.83
CA SER A 77 -3.36 4.47 -6.90
C SER A 77 -4.72 4.06 -7.45
N VAL A 78 -4.82 2.98 -8.21
CA VAL A 78 -6.12 2.44 -8.67
C VAL A 78 -6.96 2.00 -7.47
N ILE A 79 -6.35 1.28 -6.52
CA ILE A 79 -7.02 0.87 -5.29
C ILE A 79 -7.29 2.07 -4.39
N ASP A 80 -6.38 3.03 -4.29
CA ASP A 80 -6.62 4.25 -3.51
C ASP A 80 -7.82 5.05 -4.04
N ILE A 81 -7.94 5.18 -5.37
CA ILE A 81 -9.10 5.81 -6.02
C ILE A 81 -10.37 5.01 -5.75
N LEU A 82 -10.31 3.67 -5.75
CA LEU A 82 -11.46 2.85 -5.35
C LEU A 82 -11.89 3.15 -3.91
N THR A 83 -10.95 3.25 -2.98
CA THR A 83 -11.22 3.66 -1.58
C THR A 83 -11.90 5.03 -1.53
N PHE A 84 -11.42 6.01 -2.32
CA PHE A 84 -12.04 7.34 -2.39
C PHE A 84 -13.45 7.28 -2.96
N THR A 85 -13.68 6.49 -4.02
CA THR A 85 -15.02 6.32 -4.60
C THR A 85 -15.98 5.62 -3.64
N LEU A 86 -15.53 4.64 -2.86
CA LEU A 86 -16.33 4.00 -1.82
C LEU A 86 -16.72 5.01 -0.75
N ASN A 87 -15.77 5.83 -0.29
CA ASN A 87 -16.05 6.90 0.67
C ASN A 87 -17.06 7.93 0.12
N TRP A 88 -16.95 8.29 -1.15
CA TRP A 88 -17.85 9.25 -1.78
C TRP A 88 -19.27 8.72 -2.02
N PHE A 89 -19.39 7.53 -2.63
CA PHE A 89 -20.66 6.98 -3.09
C PHE A 89 -21.39 6.14 -2.05
N TYR A 90 -20.65 5.28 -1.32
CA TYR A 90 -21.25 4.36 -0.34
C TYR A 90 -21.38 5.03 1.04
N TYR A 91 -20.31 5.67 1.52
CA TYR A 91 -20.34 6.37 2.82
C TYR A 91 -20.85 7.81 2.74
N GLY A 92 -21.01 8.36 1.53
CA GLY A 92 -21.62 9.68 1.33
C GLY A 92 -20.76 10.85 1.81
N VAL A 93 -19.44 10.67 1.95
CA VAL A 93 -18.51 11.71 2.40
C VAL A 93 -18.23 12.68 1.26
N LYS A 94 -19.12 13.67 1.08
CA LYS A 94 -19.12 14.60 -0.06
C LYS A 94 -18.82 16.04 0.29
N THR A 95 -18.83 16.39 1.57
CA THR A 95 -18.62 17.76 2.06
C THR A 95 -17.55 17.77 3.13
N ALA A 96 -16.87 18.91 3.28
CA ALA A 96 -15.91 19.13 4.35
C ALA A 96 -16.59 19.53 5.68
N ASP A 97 -17.90 19.84 5.66
CA ASP A 97 -18.64 20.35 6.82
C ASP A 97 -18.82 19.32 7.94
N ASN A 98 -18.72 18.02 7.60
CA ASN A 98 -18.84 16.94 8.58
C ASN A 98 -17.45 16.37 8.89
N GLU A 99 -16.83 16.92 9.93
CA GLU A 99 -15.49 16.52 10.39
C GLU A 99 -15.39 15.03 10.72
N GLU A 100 -16.44 14.41 11.29
CA GLU A 100 -16.43 12.98 11.60
C GLU A 100 -16.43 12.13 10.33
N ALA A 101 -17.23 12.51 9.33
CA ALA A 101 -17.27 11.81 8.04
C ALA A 101 -15.94 11.93 7.28
N VAL A 102 -15.29 13.10 7.34
CA VAL A 102 -13.96 13.31 6.77
C VAL A 102 -12.93 12.42 7.50
N ARG A 103 -12.92 12.43 8.83
CA ARG A 103 -12.03 11.57 9.63
C ARG A 103 -12.25 10.08 9.35
N LEU A 104 -13.48 9.67 9.09
CA LEU A 104 -13.81 8.30 8.69
C LEU A 104 -13.17 7.94 7.34
N ALA A 105 -13.31 8.80 6.33
CA ALA A 105 -12.68 8.59 5.03
C ALA A 105 -11.14 8.56 5.11
N GLN A 106 -10.57 9.42 5.94
CA GLN A 106 -9.13 9.44 6.22
C GLN A 106 -8.66 8.15 6.90
N THR A 107 -9.38 7.64 7.90
CA THR A 107 -9.06 6.34 8.53
C THR A 107 -9.16 5.20 7.52
N HIS A 108 -10.19 5.19 6.67
CA HIS A 108 -10.37 4.16 5.65
C HIS A 108 -9.17 4.09 4.71
N TRP A 109 -8.74 5.25 4.19
CA TRP A 109 -7.57 5.30 3.31
C TRP A 109 -6.26 5.01 4.04
N PHE A 110 -6.09 5.43 5.29
CA PHE A 110 -4.93 5.07 6.11
C PHE A 110 -4.77 3.54 6.23
N LEU A 111 -5.86 2.83 6.56
CA LEU A 111 -5.86 1.37 6.69
C LEU A 111 -5.53 0.70 5.36
N GLN A 112 -6.27 1.02 4.30
CA GLN A 112 -6.04 0.44 2.98
C GLN A 112 -4.63 0.74 2.47
N GLY A 113 -4.15 1.97 2.61
CA GLY A 113 -2.80 2.37 2.22
C GLY A 113 -1.71 1.62 3.00
N LEU A 114 -1.83 1.50 4.32
CA LEU A 114 -0.82 0.80 5.12
C LEU A 114 -0.75 -0.69 4.76
N LEU A 115 -1.90 -1.34 4.59
CA LEU A 115 -1.96 -2.77 4.29
C LEU A 115 -1.49 -3.05 2.85
N THR A 116 -1.86 -2.24 1.87
CA THR A 116 -1.36 -2.40 0.49
C THR A 116 0.14 -2.16 0.38
N GLN A 117 0.67 -1.12 1.03
CA GLN A 117 2.11 -0.84 1.03
C GLN A 117 2.92 -1.94 1.72
N THR A 118 2.45 -2.48 2.85
CA THR A 118 3.13 -3.61 3.50
C THR A 118 3.04 -4.89 2.65
N LEU A 119 1.93 -5.10 1.94
CA LEU A 119 1.71 -6.25 1.07
C LEU A 119 2.56 -6.21 -0.21
N ILE A 120 2.77 -5.03 -0.80
CA ILE A 120 3.53 -4.87 -2.05
C ILE A 120 4.94 -5.46 -1.96
N VAL A 121 5.53 -5.43 -0.77
CA VAL A 121 6.89 -5.94 -0.53
C VAL A 121 6.97 -7.44 -0.79
N HIS A 122 5.92 -8.18 -0.40
CA HIS A 122 5.82 -9.61 -0.70
C HIS A 122 5.59 -9.88 -2.18
N LEU A 123 4.85 -9.00 -2.86
CA LEU A 123 4.47 -9.16 -4.27
C LEU A 123 5.62 -8.85 -5.24
N LEU A 124 6.49 -7.90 -4.87
CA LEU A 124 7.58 -7.39 -5.71
C LEU A 124 8.97 -7.96 -5.37
N ARG A 125 9.11 -8.73 -4.28
CA ARG A 125 10.37 -9.40 -3.92
C ARG A 125 10.88 -10.33 -5.03
N THR A 126 9.99 -11.05 -5.70
CA THR A 126 10.36 -12.06 -6.70
C THR A 126 9.63 -11.85 -8.03
N ALA A 127 10.28 -12.27 -9.12
CA ALA A 127 9.66 -12.40 -10.42
C ALA A 127 8.60 -13.53 -10.46
N LYS A 128 8.70 -14.49 -9.53
CA LYS A 128 7.84 -15.67 -9.42
C LYS A 128 6.49 -15.33 -8.78
N LEU A 129 5.56 -16.29 -8.77
CA LEU A 129 4.30 -16.15 -8.04
C LEU A 129 4.59 -16.09 -6.53
N PRO A 130 4.19 -15.00 -5.84
CA PRO A 130 4.42 -14.84 -4.42
C PRO A 130 3.62 -15.88 -3.63
N PHE A 131 4.15 -16.32 -2.50
CA PHE A 131 3.57 -17.32 -1.57
C PHE A 131 3.47 -18.77 -2.08
N ILE A 132 3.42 -18.99 -3.39
CA ILE A 132 3.34 -20.31 -4.03
C ILE A 132 4.73 -20.77 -4.47
N GLN A 133 5.47 -19.92 -5.18
CA GLN A 133 6.76 -20.28 -5.79
C GLN A 133 7.97 -19.71 -5.05
N SER A 134 7.79 -18.61 -4.32
CA SER A 134 8.82 -18.05 -3.42
C SER A 134 8.11 -17.46 -2.19
N ARG A 135 8.66 -17.69 -1.01
CA ARG A 135 8.07 -17.26 0.27
C ARG A 135 9.01 -16.29 0.98
N ALA A 136 8.43 -15.21 1.49
CA ALA A 136 9.07 -14.27 2.40
C ALA A 136 9.89 -15.00 3.48
N ALA A 137 11.11 -14.52 3.78
CA ALA A 137 11.80 -15.00 4.96
C ALA A 137 10.94 -14.73 6.20
N VAL A 138 11.01 -15.63 7.18
CA VAL A 138 10.19 -15.56 8.40
C VAL A 138 10.28 -14.18 9.09
N PRO A 139 11.46 -13.54 9.20
CA PRO A 139 11.56 -12.19 9.78
C PRO A 139 10.77 -11.12 9.02
N LEU A 140 10.76 -11.18 7.68
CA LEU A 140 10.02 -10.24 6.85
C LEU A 140 8.50 -10.49 6.92
N ALA A 141 8.08 -11.76 6.93
CA ALA A 141 6.68 -12.13 7.09
C ALA A 141 6.13 -11.72 8.47
N LEU A 142 6.90 -11.95 9.54
CA LEU A 142 6.50 -11.60 10.90
C LEU A 142 6.45 -10.09 11.12
N SER A 143 7.45 -9.34 10.63
CA SER A 143 7.48 -7.88 10.79
C SER A 143 6.33 -7.20 10.05
N THR A 144 6.12 -7.54 8.77
CA THR A 144 5.01 -7.01 7.98
C THR A 144 3.64 -7.43 8.54
N GLY A 145 3.49 -8.70 8.96
CA GLY A 145 2.26 -9.16 9.61
C GLY A 145 1.98 -8.45 10.94
N ALA A 146 3.01 -8.25 11.77
CA ALA A 146 2.88 -7.50 13.02
C ALA A 146 2.46 -6.05 12.75
N ILE A 147 3.06 -5.37 11.77
CA ILE A 147 2.70 -4.00 11.42
C ILE A 147 1.30 -3.89 10.82
N MET A 148 0.84 -4.86 10.02
CA MET A 148 -0.54 -4.90 9.54
C MET A 148 -1.53 -5.02 10.72
N VAL A 149 -1.24 -5.90 11.68
CA VAL A 149 -2.08 -6.06 12.89
C VAL A 149 -2.06 -4.80 13.74
N ILE A 150 -0.88 -4.22 14.00
CA ILE A 150 -0.74 -2.97 14.75
C ILE A 150 -1.52 -1.86 14.05
N GLY A 151 -1.31 -1.67 12.75
CA GLY A 151 -1.99 -0.68 11.91
C GLY A 151 -3.52 -0.80 11.96
N PHE A 152 -4.03 -2.02 11.95
CA PHE A 152 -5.46 -2.27 12.10
C PHE A 152 -5.95 -1.90 13.51
N VAL A 153 -5.26 -2.39 14.55
CA VAL A 153 -5.66 -2.23 15.96
C VAL A 153 -5.56 -0.78 16.45
N ILE A 154 -4.57 0.00 15.99
CA ILE A 154 -4.43 1.41 16.42
C ILE A 154 -5.64 2.26 16.06
N THR A 155 -6.36 1.90 14.99
CA THR A 155 -7.60 2.60 14.59
C THR A 155 -8.81 2.24 15.45
N TRP A 156 -8.66 1.32 16.42
CA TRP A 156 -9.71 0.89 17.34
C TRP A 156 -9.41 1.25 18.81
N ILE A 157 -8.20 1.73 19.11
CA ILE A 157 -7.79 2.11 20.46
C ILE A 157 -8.14 3.59 20.70
N PRO A 158 -9.10 3.94 21.59
CA PRO A 158 -9.57 5.31 21.78
C PRO A 158 -8.50 6.38 22.03
N PRO A 159 -7.50 6.18 22.93
CA PRO A 159 -6.48 7.20 23.15
C PRO A 159 -5.58 7.46 21.93
N ILE A 160 -5.38 6.44 21.08
CA ILE A 160 -4.57 6.57 19.85
C ILE A 160 -5.40 7.20 18.73
N GLN A 161 -6.69 6.87 18.64
CA GLN A 161 -7.62 7.51 17.71
C GLN A 161 -7.64 9.03 17.88
N HIS A 162 -7.72 9.52 19.13
CA HIS A 162 -7.68 10.95 19.40
C HIS A 162 -6.33 11.59 19.08
N ALA A 163 -5.22 10.90 19.35
CA ALA A 163 -3.88 11.42 19.07
C ALA A 163 -3.57 11.54 17.57
N LEU A 164 -4.10 10.63 16.75
CA LEU A 164 -3.86 10.55 15.30
C LEU A 164 -5.06 11.03 14.47
N ASN A 165 -6.07 11.66 15.09
CA ASN A 165 -7.32 12.10 14.48
C ASN A 165 -8.11 11.00 13.74
N PHE A 166 -7.93 9.73 14.07
CA PHE A 166 -8.74 8.66 13.46
C PHE A 166 -10.18 8.70 13.96
N ALA A 167 -11.13 8.42 13.07
CA ALA A 167 -12.44 7.92 13.46
C ALA A 167 -12.43 6.40 13.48
N GLN A 168 -13.31 5.77 14.27
CA GLN A 168 -13.47 4.33 14.25
C GLN A 168 -13.96 3.89 12.86
N PRO A 169 -13.24 3.00 12.16
CA PRO A 169 -13.63 2.57 10.83
C PRO A 169 -14.97 1.85 10.86
N SER A 170 -15.77 2.01 9.79
CA SER A 170 -17.05 1.32 9.70
C SER A 170 -16.84 -0.20 9.72
N PRO A 171 -17.65 -0.99 10.45
CA PRO A 171 -17.56 -2.45 10.39
C PRO A 171 -17.71 -2.98 8.96
N THR A 172 -18.53 -2.32 8.14
CA THR A 172 -18.70 -2.68 6.72
C THR A 172 -17.44 -2.43 5.90
N PHE A 173 -16.60 -1.47 6.30
CA PHE A 173 -15.32 -1.18 5.63
C PHE A 173 -14.33 -2.34 5.76
N VAL A 174 -14.38 -3.13 6.83
CA VAL A 174 -13.50 -4.31 6.98
C VAL A 174 -13.72 -5.31 5.83
N GLY A 175 -14.97 -5.49 5.40
CA GLY A 175 -15.29 -6.34 4.25
C GLY A 175 -14.76 -5.76 2.92
N PHE A 176 -14.93 -4.46 2.71
CA PHE A 176 -14.38 -3.76 1.54
C PHE A 176 -12.86 -3.80 1.52
N LEU A 177 -12.21 -3.57 2.66
CA LEU A 177 -10.76 -3.62 2.82
C LEU A 177 -10.19 -4.99 2.40
N VAL A 178 -10.81 -6.08 2.83
CA VAL A 178 -10.38 -7.42 2.38
C VAL A 178 -10.53 -7.58 0.86
N ALA A 179 -11.64 -7.11 0.29
CA ALA A 179 -11.85 -7.14 -1.15
C ALA A 179 -10.83 -6.29 -1.92
N GLU A 180 -10.51 -5.09 -1.43
CA GLU A 180 -9.49 -4.20 -1.98
C GLU A 180 -8.10 -4.84 -1.95
N LEU A 181 -7.73 -5.51 -0.85
CA LEU A 181 -6.44 -6.20 -0.74
C LEU A 181 -6.32 -7.40 -1.69
N LEU A 182 -7.40 -8.14 -1.88
CA LEU A 182 -7.45 -9.23 -2.86
C LEU A 182 -7.35 -8.70 -4.28
N LEU A 183 -8.10 -7.64 -4.59
CA LEU A 183 -8.05 -6.97 -5.88
C LEU A 183 -6.65 -6.43 -6.16
N TYR A 184 -6.02 -5.82 -5.16
CA TYR A 184 -4.65 -5.32 -5.24
C TYR A 184 -3.64 -6.44 -5.55
N CYS A 185 -3.75 -7.59 -4.88
CA CYS A 185 -2.91 -8.75 -5.17
C CYS A 185 -3.02 -9.18 -6.64
N VAL A 186 -4.25 -9.26 -7.15
CA VAL A 186 -4.53 -9.64 -8.54
C VAL A 186 -3.98 -8.58 -9.50
N GLU A 187 -4.23 -7.31 -9.23
CA GLU A 187 -3.79 -6.19 -10.05
C GLU A 187 -2.26 -6.16 -10.18
N VAL A 188 -1.55 -6.15 -9.04
CA VAL A 188 -0.08 -6.15 -9.03
C VAL A 188 0.47 -7.38 -9.75
N GLN A 189 -0.16 -8.55 -9.58
CA GLN A 189 0.29 -9.76 -10.25
C GLN A 189 0.10 -9.67 -11.78
N ILE A 190 -1.01 -9.10 -12.25
CA ILE A 190 -1.26 -8.86 -13.68
C ILE A 190 -0.22 -7.87 -14.23
N VAL A 191 -0.03 -6.72 -13.57
CA VAL A 191 0.93 -5.69 -14.00
C VAL A 191 2.34 -6.26 -14.02
N LYS A 192 2.72 -7.07 -13.03
CA LYS A 192 4.01 -7.78 -13.01
C LYS A 192 4.17 -8.71 -14.21
N MET A 193 3.16 -9.51 -14.54
CA MET A 193 3.21 -10.42 -15.70
C MET A 193 3.34 -9.66 -17.01
N ILE A 194 2.61 -8.54 -17.16
CA ILE A 194 2.72 -7.66 -18.33
C ILE A 194 4.11 -7.04 -18.42
N TYR A 195 4.65 -6.53 -17.31
CA TYR A 195 5.98 -5.93 -17.23
C TYR A 195 7.06 -6.93 -17.69
N ILE A 196 7.07 -8.14 -17.13
CA ILE A 196 8.04 -9.18 -17.50
C ILE A 196 7.89 -9.56 -18.97
N LYS A 197 6.67 -9.61 -19.51
CA LYS A 197 6.42 -9.94 -20.92
C LYS A 197 6.94 -8.86 -21.87
N ILE A 198 6.81 -7.59 -21.51
CA ILE A 198 7.24 -6.44 -22.33
C ILE A 198 8.76 -6.25 -22.27
N PHE A 199 9.32 -6.22 -21.06
CA PHE A 199 10.72 -5.84 -20.84
C PHE A 199 11.67 -7.04 -20.81
N LYS A 200 11.14 -8.28 -20.69
CA LYS A 200 11.90 -9.54 -20.59
C LYS A 200 12.92 -9.57 -19.44
N THR A 201 12.80 -8.64 -18.50
CA THR A 201 13.66 -8.49 -17.33
C THR A 201 12.78 -8.24 -16.11
N TRP A 202 13.29 -8.66 -14.95
CA TRP A 202 12.69 -8.33 -13.66
C TRP A 202 13.76 -7.60 -12.84
N LEU A 203 13.53 -6.28 -12.65
CA LEU A 203 14.49 -5.30 -12.14
C LEU A 203 15.82 -5.26 -12.92
#